data_AF-A0A8X7RFX1-F1
#
_entry.id   AF-A0A8X7RFX1-F1
#
_cell.length_a   1.000
_cell.length_b   1.000
_cell.length_c   1.000
_cell.angle_alpha   90.00
_cell.angle_beta   90.00
_cell.angle_gamma   90.00
#
_symmetry.space_group_name_H-M   'P 1'
#
loop_
_entity.id
_entity.type
_entity.pdbx_description
1 polymer ?
#
loop_
_entity_poly.entity_id
_entity_poly.type
_entity_poly.pdbx_seq_one_letter_code
_entity_poly.pdbx_strand_id
1 'polypeptide(L)'
;MRAQKSGQNDDDVMKAAQDIYYNDHRIKFSLEHAWRELRHDMKWCSTYQAKDTGKEKHKQVYSVDGEDDGGEPEARPVGVKAAKAASKKKKIGKEEDLSVLQSMFEIKEKIANRKVLERLLAKKEPLSKMETSLKNKLMSEML
;
A
#
# COMPACT_ATOMS: atom_id res chain seq x y z
N MET A 1 15.32 20.79 -4.83
CA MET A 1 14.32 21.04 -5.89
C MET A 1 13.93 19.70 -6.51
N ARG A 2 12.68 19.26 -6.36
CA ARG A 2 12.17 18.11 -7.13
C ARG A 2 11.98 18.59 -8.56
N ALA A 3 12.78 18.08 -9.49
CA ALA A 3 12.60 18.33 -10.91
C ALA A 3 11.44 17.47 -11.42
N GLN A 4 10.20 17.81 -11.01
CA GLN A 4 9.05 17.36 -11.78
C GLN A 4 9.08 18.15 -13.09
N LYS A 5 9.36 17.45 -14.19
CA LYS A 5 9.20 18.04 -15.52
C LYS A 5 7.70 18.21 -15.75
N SER A 6 7.30 19.36 -16.29
CA SER A 6 5.90 19.62 -16.66
C SER A 6 5.38 18.45 -17.53
N GLY A 7 4.31 17.78 -17.09
CA GLY A 7 3.75 16.60 -17.74
C GLY A 7 4.16 15.23 -17.16
N GLN A 8 5.01 15.18 -16.12
CA GLN A 8 5.36 13.91 -15.45
C GLN A 8 4.28 13.52 -14.43
N ASN A 9 3.64 12.37 -14.63
CA ASN A 9 2.66 11.83 -13.71
C ASN A 9 3.35 11.18 -12.50
N ASP A 10 2.66 11.08 -11.36
CA ASP A 10 3.18 10.44 -10.14
C ASP A 10 3.56 8.97 -10.40
N ASP A 11 2.86 8.30 -11.31
CA ASP A 11 3.23 6.95 -11.79
C ASP A 11 4.62 6.90 -12.42
N ASP A 12 4.99 7.91 -13.19
CA ASP A 12 6.29 7.99 -13.86
C ASP A 12 7.41 8.24 -12.85
N VAL A 13 7.14 9.08 -11.85
CA VAL A 13 8.06 9.33 -10.73
C VAL A 13 8.33 8.04 -9.96
N MET A 14 7.29 7.26 -9.68
CA MET A 14 7.41 6.03 -8.91
C MET A 14 8.10 4.92 -9.68
N LYS A 15 7.86 4.82 -10.99
CA LYS A 15 8.58 3.90 -11.85
C LYS A 15 10.08 4.21 -11.85
N ALA A 16 10.44 5.49 -12.03
CA ALA A 16 11.84 5.92 -11.99
C ALA A 16 12.49 5.62 -10.63
N ALA A 17 11.78 5.83 -9.52
CA ALA A 17 12.29 5.53 -8.18
C ALA A 17 12.56 4.02 -7.99
N GLN A 18 11.69 3.15 -8.50
CA GLN A 18 11.89 1.71 -8.46
C GLN A 18 13.06 1.25 -9.33
N ASP A 19 13.22 1.84 -10.51
CA ASP A 19 14.33 1.54 -11.41
C ASP A 19 15.69 1.91 -10.78
N ILE A 20 15.76 3.06 -10.10
CA ILE A 20 16.95 3.47 -9.33
C ILE A 20 17.23 2.48 -8.21
N TYR A 21 16.21 2.16 -7.40
CA TYR A 21 16.34 1.21 -6.29
C TYR A 21 16.83 -0.18 -6.76
N TYR A 22 16.29 -0.67 -7.86
CA TYR A 22 16.71 -1.93 -8.45
C TYR A 22 18.15 -1.86 -8.98
N ASN A 23 18.57 -0.73 -9.55
CA ASN A 23 19.93 -0.58 -10.04
C ASN A 23 20.96 -0.64 -8.89
N ASP A 24 20.65 0.01 -7.76
CA ASP A 24 21.55 0.12 -6.63
C ASP A 24 21.59 -1.15 -5.77
N HIS A 25 20.43 -1.77 -5.54
CA HIS A 25 20.30 -2.89 -4.60
C HIS A 25 20.13 -4.25 -5.28
N ARG A 26 19.88 -4.30 -6.59
CA ARG A 26 19.55 -5.52 -7.35
C ARG A 26 18.38 -6.33 -6.77
N ILE A 27 17.53 -5.68 -5.98
CA ILE A 27 16.33 -6.26 -5.35
C ILE A 27 15.11 -5.57 -5.95
N LYS A 28 14.09 -6.37 -6.32
CA LYS A 28 12.83 -5.84 -6.84
C LYS A 28 11.91 -5.44 -5.69
N PHE A 29 11.36 -4.24 -5.75
CA PHE A 29 10.37 -3.78 -4.78
C PHE A 29 9.07 -4.60 -4.91
N SER A 30 8.69 -5.35 -3.88
CA SER A 30 7.58 -6.30 -3.95
C SER A 30 6.21 -5.72 -3.59
N LEU A 31 6.16 -4.49 -3.08
CA LEU A 31 4.94 -3.84 -2.59
C LEU A 31 4.46 -2.71 -3.51
N GLU A 32 4.93 -2.64 -4.76
CA GLU A 32 4.46 -1.63 -5.73
C GLU A 32 2.93 -1.66 -5.83
N HIS A 33 2.39 -2.86 -6.01
CA HIS A 33 0.97 -3.04 -6.31
C HIS A 33 0.10 -2.57 -5.14
N ALA A 34 0.44 -2.99 -3.92
CA ALA A 34 -0.22 -2.53 -2.70
C ALA A 34 -0.14 -1.00 -2.55
N TRP A 35 1.01 -0.40 -2.87
CA TRP A 35 1.14 1.06 -2.84
C TRP A 35 0.25 1.75 -3.88
N ARG A 36 0.18 1.26 -5.13
CA ARG A 36 -0.70 1.82 -6.18
C ARG A 36 -2.18 1.81 -5.77
N GLU A 37 -2.63 0.74 -5.12
CA GLU A 37 -4.03 0.62 -4.68
C GLU A 37 -4.35 1.55 -3.51
N LEU A 38 -3.41 1.69 -2.56
CA LEU A 38 -3.63 2.45 -1.33
C LEU A 38 -3.33 3.95 -1.45
N ARG A 39 -2.59 4.40 -2.46
CA ARG A 39 -2.13 5.80 -2.55
C ARG A 39 -3.24 6.83 -2.68
N HIS A 40 -4.45 6.42 -3.08
CA HIS A 40 -5.62 7.29 -3.19
C HIS A 40 -6.59 7.13 -2.02
N ASP A 41 -6.28 6.26 -1.04
CA ASP A 41 -7.10 6.10 0.15
C ASP A 41 -7.01 7.38 1.00
N MET A 42 -8.17 7.97 1.27
CA MET A 42 -8.32 9.25 1.96
C MET A 42 -7.72 9.26 3.38
N LYS A 43 -7.69 8.10 4.05
CA LYS A 43 -7.10 7.93 5.38
C LYS A 43 -5.56 8.00 5.34
N TRP A 44 -4.97 7.56 4.23
CA TRP A 44 -3.52 7.56 4.02
C TRP A 44 -3.01 8.86 3.38
N CYS A 45 -3.86 9.58 2.65
CA CYS A 45 -3.56 10.90 2.08
C CYS A 45 -3.60 12.04 3.11
N SER A 46 -4.31 11.88 4.24
CA SER A 46 -4.59 12.97 5.20
C SER A 46 -3.37 13.49 5.98
N THR A 47 -2.18 12.89 5.85
CA THR A 47 -1.00 13.24 6.66
C THR A 47 -0.04 14.24 6.04
N TYR A 48 -0.37 14.84 4.88
CA TYR A 48 0.52 15.81 4.23
C TYR A 48 -0.13 17.17 3.94
N GLN A 49 -0.83 17.74 4.92
CA GLN A 49 -0.87 19.19 5.04
C GLN A 49 0.00 19.57 6.23
N ALA A 50 1.21 20.05 5.91
CA ALA A 50 1.99 20.81 6.87
C ALA A 50 1.08 21.89 7.45
N LYS A 51 0.86 21.83 8.76
CA LYS A 51 0.29 22.94 9.50
C LYS A 51 1.31 24.06 9.41
N ASP A 52 1.20 24.90 8.39
CA ASP A 52 2.02 26.09 8.30
C ASP A 52 1.16 27.33 8.36
N THR A 53 1.58 28.19 9.28
CA THR A 53 1.27 29.62 9.44
C THR A 53 -0.12 30.06 9.93
N GLY A 54 -0.07 30.81 11.04
CA GLY A 54 -0.70 32.13 11.05
C GLY A 54 -2.13 32.21 11.56
N LYS A 55 -2.27 32.52 12.86
CA LYS A 55 -3.42 33.30 13.33
C LYS A 55 -3.35 34.66 12.65
N GLU A 56 -4.23 34.97 11.71
CA GLU A 56 -4.60 36.37 11.49
C GLU A 56 -6.02 36.52 10.98
N LYS A 57 -6.74 37.39 11.68
CA LYS A 57 -8.08 37.83 11.35
C LYS A 57 -8.01 38.64 10.06
N HIS A 58 -8.82 38.33 9.06
CA HIS A 58 -9.31 39.39 8.18
C HIS A 58 -10.76 39.13 7.79
N LYS A 59 -11.61 39.91 8.45
CA LYS A 59 -12.97 40.25 8.02
C LYS A 59 -12.82 41.03 6.71
N GLN A 60 -13.34 40.53 5.61
CA GLN A 60 -13.61 41.36 4.44
C GLN A 60 -15.11 41.28 4.14
N VAL A 61 -15.76 42.38 4.50
CA VAL A 61 -17.14 42.71 4.16
C VAL A 61 -17.14 43.13 2.69
N TYR A 62 -17.96 42.51 1.87
CA TYR A 62 -18.64 43.23 0.79
C TYR A 62 -20.11 42.81 0.81
N SER A 63 -20.98 43.80 1.02
CA SER A 63 -22.42 43.70 0.81
C SER A 63 -22.71 43.55 -0.67
N VAL A 64 -23.56 42.59 -1.04
CA VAL A 64 -24.54 42.75 -2.13
C VAL A 64 -25.78 41.91 -1.76
N ASP A 65 -26.92 42.59 -1.73
CA ASP A 65 -28.30 42.10 -1.63
C ASP A 65 -28.64 41.05 -2.72
N GLY A 66 -29.49 40.08 -2.40
CA GLY A 66 -30.10 39.17 -3.38
C GLY A 66 -30.69 37.92 -2.73
N GLU A 67 -32.01 37.85 -2.67
CA GLU A 67 -32.85 36.78 -2.09
C GLU A 67 -32.86 35.46 -2.89
N ASP A 68 -33.18 34.38 -2.16
CA ASP A 68 -33.93 33.16 -2.55
C ASP A 68 -33.34 32.15 -3.56
N ASP A 69 -33.01 30.94 -3.07
CA ASP A 69 -33.76 29.68 -3.30
C ASP A 69 -32.91 28.42 -3.00
N GLY A 70 -33.59 27.33 -2.63
CA GLY A 70 -33.17 26.08 -2.01
C GLY A 70 -31.82 25.43 -2.37
N GLY A 71 -31.07 25.05 -1.33
CA GLY A 71 -29.97 24.08 -1.38
C GLY A 71 -29.83 23.33 -0.05
N GLU A 72 -29.84 22.00 -0.11
CA GLU A 72 -29.72 21.04 1.00
C GLU A 72 -28.75 21.45 2.12
N PRO A 73 -29.01 21.10 3.40
CA PRO A 73 -28.00 21.21 4.42
C PRO A 73 -26.92 20.14 4.19
N GLU A 74 -25.90 20.44 3.40
CA GLU A 74 -24.68 19.65 3.38
C GLU A 74 -24.13 19.59 4.80
N ALA A 75 -24.27 18.42 5.42
CA ALA A 75 -23.79 18.13 6.75
C ALA A 75 -22.27 18.29 6.76
N ARG A 76 -21.81 19.40 7.32
CA ARG A 76 -20.38 19.69 7.54
C ARG A 76 -19.70 18.45 8.15
N PRO A 77 -18.53 18.04 7.64
CA PRO A 77 -17.88 16.81 8.08
C PRO A 77 -17.59 16.85 9.59
N VAL A 78 -17.84 15.70 10.24
CA VAL A 78 -17.70 15.56 11.69
C VAL A 78 -16.31 16.02 12.14
N GLY A 79 -16.27 16.91 13.13
CA GLY A 79 -15.02 17.49 13.60
C GLY A 79 -14.01 16.42 14.04
N VAL A 80 -12.72 16.70 13.79
CA VAL A 80 -11.55 15.83 14.04
C VAL A 80 -11.55 15.12 15.41
N LYS A 81 -12.16 15.72 16.44
CA LYS A 81 -12.32 15.12 17.77
C LYS A 81 -13.29 13.93 17.80
N ALA A 82 -14.40 13.97 17.06
CA ALA A 82 -15.36 12.87 16.96
C ALA A 82 -14.83 11.72 16.08
N ALA A 83 -14.12 12.03 14.99
CA ALA A 83 -13.47 11.03 14.14
C ALA A 83 -12.39 10.20 14.88
N LYS A 84 -11.61 10.85 15.77
CA LYS A 84 -10.64 10.16 16.63
C LYS A 84 -11.31 9.24 17.66
N ALA A 85 -12.46 9.62 18.21
CA ALA A 85 -13.19 8.79 19.17
C ALA A 85 -13.82 7.54 18.50
N ALA A 86 -14.37 7.69 17.29
CA ALA A 86 -14.91 6.57 16.51
C ALA A 86 -13.82 5.55 16.10
N SER A 87 -12.60 6.02 15.83
CA SER A 87 -11.48 5.18 15.40
C SER A 87 -10.94 4.26 16.51
N LYS A 88 -11.15 4.58 17.80
CA LYS A 88 -10.80 3.66 18.90
C LYS A 88 -11.69 2.41 18.93
N LYS A 89 -12.89 2.45 18.34
CA LYS A 89 -13.79 1.29 18.23
C LYS A 89 -13.47 0.37 17.05
N LYS A 90 -12.80 0.86 15.99
CA LYS A 90 -12.43 0.09 14.79
C LYS A 90 -11.08 -0.65 14.92
N LYS A 91 -10.83 -1.34 16.04
CA LYS A 91 -9.68 -2.27 16.14
C LYS A 91 -9.91 -3.59 15.39
N ILE A 92 -11.15 -3.91 15.02
CA ILE A 92 -11.53 -5.17 14.38
C ILE A 92 -10.88 -5.37 12.98
N GLY A 93 -10.77 -4.33 12.14
CA GLY A 93 -10.33 -4.52 10.75
C GLY A 93 -8.82 -4.69 10.53
N LYS A 94 -7.97 -4.29 11.50
CA LYS A 94 -6.50 -4.36 11.33
C LYS A 94 -5.96 -5.79 11.49
N GLU A 95 -6.69 -6.64 12.22
CA GLU A 95 -6.35 -8.05 12.40
C GLU A 95 -6.65 -8.86 11.13
N GLU A 96 -7.77 -8.56 10.47
CA GLU A 96 -8.13 -9.16 9.17
C GLU A 96 -7.09 -8.83 8.09
N ASP A 97 -6.67 -7.56 7.98
CA ASP A 97 -5.63 -7.15 7.01
C ASP A 97 -4.28 -7.89 7.23
N LEU A 98 -3.87 -8.08 8.50
CA LEU A 98 -2.64 -8.80 8.83
C LEU A 98 -2.77 -10.30 8.57
N SER A 99 -3.94 -10.88 8.86
CA SER A 99 -4.26 -12.28 8.56
C SER A 99 -4.22 -12.55 7.05
N VAL A 100 -4.78 -11.64 6.24
CA VAL A 100 -4.71 -11.73 4.77
C VAL A 100 -3.27 -11.68 4.30
N LEU A 101 -2.45 -10.75 4.79
CA LEU A 101 -1.03 -10.68 4.44
C LEU A 101 -0.27 -11.96 4.84
N GLN A 102 -0.52 -12.48 6.03
CA GLN A 102 0.08 -13.73 6.49
C GLN A 102 -0.28 -14.90 5.57
N SER A 103 -1.57 -15.03 5.22
CA SER A 103 -2.03 -16.07 4.29
C SER A 103 -1.37 -15.96 2.91
N MET A 104 -1.14 -14.72 2.42
CA MET A 104 -0.44 -14.48 1.16
C MET A 104 1.03 -14.93 1.23
N PHE A 105 1.72 -14.67 2.35
CA PHE A 105 3.09 -15.13 2.56
C PHE A 105 3.17 -16.66 2.57
N GLU A 106 2.26 -17.33 3.27
CA GLU A 106 2.20 -18.81 3.30
C GLU A 106 1.95 -19.40 1.90
N ILE A 107 1.03 -18.82 1.12
CA ILE A 107 0.80 -19.24 -0.26
C ILE A 107 2.06 -19.03 -1.10
N LYS A 108 2.74 -17.91 -0.93
CA LYS A 108 3.97 -17.59 -1.67
C LYS A 108 5.11 -18.57 -1.34
N GLU A 109 5.25 -18.96 -0.08
CA GLU A 109 6.21 -19.98 0.36
C GLU A 109 5.90 -21.34 -0.26
N LYS A 110 4.63 -21.78 -0.24
CA LYS A 110 4.19 -23.02 -0.89
C LYS A 110 4.51 -23.04 -2.38
N ILE A 111 4.26 -21.92 -3.09
CA ILE A 111 4.60 -21.79 -4.51
C ILE A 111 6.11 -21.87 -4.74
N ALA A 112 6.92 -21.24 -3.89
CA ALA A 112 8.37 -21.29 -4.00
C ALA A 112 8.90 -22.71 -3.80
N ASN A 113 8.41 -23.42 -2.78
CA ASN A 113 8.77 -24.81 -2.49
C ASN A 113 8.39 -25.75 -3.64
N ARG A 114 7.20 -25.57 -4.24
CA ARG A 114 6.78 -26.34 -5.41
C ARG A 114 7.71 -26.13 -6.61
N LYS A 115 8.15 -24.90 -6.88
CA LYS A 115 9.12 -24.61 -7.96
C LYS A 115 10.48 -25.26 -7.71
N VAL A 116 10.92 -25.33 -6.45
CA VAL A 116 12.16 -26.05 -6.09
C VAL A 116 11.99 -27.54 -6.36
N LEU A 117 10.86 -28.13 -5.95
CA LEU A 117 10.56 -29.54 -6.19
C LEU A 117 10.51 -29.86 -7.70
N GLU A 118 9.84 -29.04 -8.51
CA GLU A 118 9.79 -29.20 -9.97
C GLU A 118 11.19 -29.23 -10.59
N ARG A 119 12.08 -28.31 -10.15
CA ARG A 119 13.47 -28.29 -10.62
C ARG A 119 14.24 -29.55 -10.21
N LEU A 120 14.04 -30.05 -8.99
CA LEU A 120 14.67 -31.29 -8.52
C LEU A 120 14.17 -32.51 -9.30
N LEU A 121 12.88 -32.55 -9.64
CA LEU A 121 12.28 -33.63 -10.44
C LEU A 121 12.72 -33.58 -11.92
N ALA A 122 13.00 -32.39 -12.45
CA ALA A 122 13.45 -32.22 -13.84
C ALA A 122 14.93 -32.60 -14.07
N LYS A 123 15.73 -32.78 -13.01
CA LYS A 123 17.14 -33.18 -13.13
C LYS A 123 17.22 -34.61 -13.71
N LYS A 124 17.99 -34.76 -14.80
CA LYS A 124 18.25 -36.05 -15.46
C LYS A 124 19.42 -36.80 -14.81
N GLU A 125 20.28 -36.08 -14.10
CA GLU A 125 21.41 -36.65 -13.36
C GLU A 125 20.94 -37.20 -12.00
N PRO A 126 21.61 -38.25 -11.47
CA PRO A 126 21.31 -38.77 -10.16
C PRO A 126 21.45 -37.66 -9.09
N LEU A 127 20.40 -37.48 -8.30
CA LEU A 127 20.37 -36.51 -7.21
C LEU A 127 21.41 -36.86 -6.14
N SER A 128 22.06 -35.85 -5.58
CA SER A 128 22.90 -36.05 -4.40
C SER A 128 22.06 -36.50 -3.20
N LYS A 129 22.72 -37.07 -2.17
CA LYS A 129 22.05 -37.49 -0.93
C LYS A 129 21.27 -36.34 -0.27
N MET A 130 21.83 -35.13 -0.28
CA MET A 130 21.18 -33.94 0.29
C MET A 130 19.94 -33.52 -0.50
N GLU A 131 20.04 -33.49 -1.83
CA GLU A 131 18.90 -33.13 -2.70
C GLU A 131 17.78 -34.16 -2.65
N THR A 132 18.14 -35.44 -2.53
CA THR A 132 17.17 -36.52 -2.35
C THR A 132 16.41 -36.36 -1.03
N SER A 133 17.11 -36.02 0.05
CA SER A 133 16.48 -35.71 1.34
C SER A 133 15.54 -34.51 1.25
N LEU A 134 15.97 -33.42 0.61
CA LEU A 134 15.15 -32.23 0.41
C LEU A 134 13.91 -32.54 -0.44
N LYS A 135 14.07 -33.25 -1.55
CA LYS A 135 12.97 -33.69 -2.42
C LYS A 135 11.95 -34.50 -1.63
N ASN A 136 12.37 -35.49 -0.84
CA ASN A 136 11.47 -36.32 -0.05
C ASN A 136 10.72 -35.48 0.99
N LYS A 137 11.41 -34.56 1.69
CA LYS A 137 10.78 -33.65 2.64
C LYS A 137 9.70 -32.80 1.97
N LEU A 138 10.01 -32.17 0.84
CA LEU A 138 9.06 -31.34 0.09
C LEU A 138 7.86 -32.15 -0.42
N MET A 139 8.07 -33.41 -0.85
CA MET A 139 6.96 -34.29 -1.23
C MET A 139 6.07 -34.65 -0.04
N SER A 140 6.66 -34.94 1.14
CA SER A 140 5.90 -35.24 2.36
C SER A 140 5.09 -34.05 2.86
N GLU A 141 5.58 -32.82 2.72
CA GLU A 141 4.82 -31.61 3.09
C GLU A 141 3.64 -31.31 2.15
N MET A 142 3.61 -31.94 0.96
CA MET A 142 2.54 -31.78 -0.04
C MET A 142 1.46 -32.87 0.03
N LEU A 143 1.71 -33.97 0.74
CA LEU A 143 0.77 -35.08 0.96
C LEU A 143 0.02 -34.90 2.27
#